data_AF-Q21PJ7-F1
#
_entry.id   AF-Q21PJ7-F1
#
_cell.length_a   1.000
_cell.length_b   1.000
_cell.length_c   1.000
_cell.angle_alpha   90.00
_cell.angle_beta   90.00
_cell.angle_gamma   90.00
#
_symmetry.space_group_name_H-M   'P 1'
#
loop_
_entity.id
_entity.type
_entity.pdbx_description
1 polymer ?
#
loop_
_entity_poly.entity_id
_entity_poly.type
_entity_poly.pdbx_seq_one_letter_code
_entity_poly.pdbx_strand_id
1 'polypeptide(L)'
;MYKSLALISFCIATLTACGGGASGSSDSSSSGSSSSTSSSSSSSSSSSGASAQTSHNAGQHCLSCHTDGGSAPVAFTVAGTIYATGTTPQTNGTVRIYAAGTNTLLATLTTDASGNFYTSESIAGLEVNPATGFKDGVDPEIEGPSGMIRTMPGIITSGSCNGCHGNGNGVLRVN
;
A
#
# COMPACT_ATOMS: atom_id res chain seq x y z
N MET A 1 40.40 -9.56 -46.02
CA MET A 1 38.93 -9.68 -45.89
C MET A 1 38.49 -8.65 -44.87
N TYR A 2 38.14 -7.44 -45.30
CA TYR A 2 37.69 -6.36 -44.41
C TYR A 2 36.40 -5.83 -45.00
N LYS A 3 35.33 -5.98 -44.23
CA LYS A 3 33.94 -5.90 -44.66
C LYS A 3 33.52 -4.43 -44.52
N SER A 4 33.19 -3.82 -45.64
CA SER A 4 32.54 -2.51 -45.74
C SER A 4 31.19 -2.57 -45.02
N LEU A 5 30.93 -1.65 -44.09
CA LEU A 5 29.59 -1.47 -43.51
C LEU A 5 29.22 0.01 -43.64
N ALA A 6 28.21 0.24 -44.48
CA ALA A 6 27.70 1.53 -44.88
C ALA A 6 26.96 2.24 -43.73
N LEU A 7 27.28 3.52 -43.55
CA LEU A 7 26.46 4.51 -42.87
C LEU A 7 25.22 4.78 -43.72
N ILE A 8 24.03 4.44 -43.22
CA ILE A 8 22.77 4.95 -43.74
C ILE A 8 22.08 5.71 -42.60
N SER A 9 22.24 7.03 -42.69
CA SER A 9 21.46 8.02 -41.99
C SER A 9 20.03 8.02 -42.54
N PHE A 10 19.04 7.87 -41.67
CA PHE A 10 17.65 8.14 -42.01
C PHE A 10 16.96 8.84 -40.82
N CYS A 11 17.00 10.17 -40.86
CA CYS A 11 16.06 11.02 -40.13
C CYS A 11 14.77 11.09 -40.94
N ILE A 12 13.66 10.56 -40.41
CA ILE A 12 12.31 11.04 -40.77
C ILE A 12 11.53 11.35 -39.51
N ALA A 13 11.02 12.57 -39.49
CA ALA A 13 10.29 13.22 -38.42
C ALA A 13 8.79 12.86 -38.43
N THR A 14 8.25 12.79 -37.21
CA THR A 14 6.91 13.22 -36.73
C THR A 14 5.64 12.80 -37.46
N LEU A 15 4.69 12.23 -36.71
CA LEU A 15 3.32 12.75 -36.58
C LEU A 15 2.65 12.18 -35.32
N THR A 16 2.59 13.01 -34.27
CA THR A 16 1.68 12.84 -33.13
C THR A 16 0.27 13.22 -33.59
N ALA A 17 -0.63 12.23 -33.67
CA ALA A 17 -2.05 12.47 -33.88
C ALA A 17 -2.78 12.45 -32.53
N CYS A 18 -3.24 13.62 -32.11
CA CYS A 18 -4.23 13.80 -31.05
C CYS A 18 -5.60 13.42 -31.60
N GLY A 19 -6.10 12.24 -31.23
CA GLY A 19 -7.49 11.85 -31.47
C GLY A 19 -8.39 12.50 -30.44
N GLY A 20 -9.01 13.63 -30.78
CA GLY A 20 -10.11 14.22 -30.02
C GLY A 20 -11.42 13.48 -30.32
N GLY A 21 -12.07 12.95 -29.28
CA GLY A 21 -13.36 12.28 -29.42
C GLY A 21 -14.10 12.17 -28.10
N ALA A 22 -15.36 12.60 -28.13
CA ALA A 22 -16.42 12.47 -27.12
C ALA A 22 -16.22 13.32 -25.85
N SER A 23 -17.23 13.95 -25.25
CA SER A 23 -18.68 13.86 -25.42
C SER A 23 -19.29 15.00 -24.60
N GLY A 24 -20.38 15.59 -25.09
CA GLY A 24 -21.19 16.52 -24.32
C GLY A 24 -21.62 15.89 -22.99
N SER A 25 -21.62 16.70 -21.94
CA SER A 25 -22.27 16.37 -20.68
C SER A 25 -22.98 17.62 -20.22
N SER A 26 -24.29 17.55 -20.32
CA SER A 26 -25.24 18.55 -19.90
C SER A 26 -25.05 18.86 -18.43
N ASP A 27 -25.03 20.15 -18.15
CA ASP A 27 -25.06 20.72 -16.83
C ASP A 27 -26.35 20.29 -16.15
N SER A 28 -26.22 19.64 -15.00
CA SER A 28 -27.32 19.45 -14.06
C SER A 28 -26.76 19.65 -12.67
N SER A 29 -26.79 20.91 -12.28
CA SER A 29 -26.66 21.37 -10.91
C SER A 29 -27.64 20.58 -10.03
N SER A 30 -27.14 19.97 -8.97
CA SER A 30 -27.95 19.69 -7.80
C SER A 30 -27.09 19.83 -6.56
N SER A 31 -27.41 20.92 -5.88
CA SER A 31 -27.00 21.35 -4.56
C SER A 31 -27.02 20.20 -3.56
N GLY A 32 -25.93 20.05 -2.82
CA GLY A 32 -25.82 19.11 -1.71
C GLY A 32 -24.73 19.56 -0.77
N SER A 33 -24.94 20.72 -0.14
CA SER A 33 -24.13 21.15 0.99
C SER A 33 -24.14 20.07 2.06
N SER A 34 -22.98 19.48 2.31
CA SER A 34 -22.69 18.79 3.56
C SER A 34 -21.24 19.08 3.88
N SER A 35 -21.05 20.29 4.41
CA SER A 35 -19.94 20.63 5.28
C SER A 35 -19.94 19.63 6.44
N SER A 36 -19.24 18.53 6.28
CA SER A 36 -18.74 17.74 7.40
C SER A 36 -17.38 18.28 7.75
N THR A 37 -17.37 19.47 8.35
CA THR A 37 -16.29 19.87 9.24
C THR A 37 -16.31 18.91 10.41
N SER A 38 -15.53 17.85 10.31
CA SER A 38 -15.11 17.06 11.45
C SER A 38 -13.60 17.27 11.59
N SER A 39 -13.25 18.49 12.00
CA SER A 39 -11.98 18.78 12.63
C SER A 39 -12.01 18.06 13.98
N SER A 40 -11.64 16.78 13.97
CA SER A 40 -11.21 16.09 15.17
C SER A 40 -9.71 15.91 15.02
N SER A 41 -8.97 16.94 15.42
CA SER A 41 -7.58 16.81 15.82
C SER A 41 -7.55 15.92 17.05
N SER A 42 -7.64 14.62 16.81
CA SER A 42 -7.43 13.60 17.81
C SER A 42 -6.15 12.93 17.39
N SER A 43 -5.14 13.00 18.25
CA SER A 43 -3.96 12.15 18.18
C SER A 43 -4.42 10.71 18.44
N SER A 44 -5.13 10.15 17.47
CA SER A 44 -5.76 8.84 17.54
C SER A 44 -4.83 7.87 16.86
N SER A 45 -4.25 6.96 17.63
CA SER A 45 -3.67 5.74 17.07
C SER A 45 -4.75 5.06 16.23
N SER A 46 -4.60 5.02 14.91
CA SER A 46 -5.55 4.37 14.01
C SER A 46 -4.95 3.06 13.55
N SER A 47 -5.48 1.94 14.03
CA SER A 47 -5.15 0.59 13.57
C SER A 47 -6.38 -0.07 12.95
N SER A 48 -6.16 -0.91 11.95
CA SER A 48 -7.24 -1.64 11.30
C SER A 48 -7.69 -2.83 12.16
N GLY A 49 -8.85 -2.67 12.79
CA GLY A 49 -9.67 -3.73 13.38
C GLY A 49 -10.86 -4.07 12.47
N ALA A 50 -11.57 -5.18 12.71
CA ALA A 50 -12.80 -5.56 11.98
C ALA A 50 -13.92 -4.50 11.97
N SER A 51 -13.77 -3.42 12.77
CA SER A 51 -14.69 -2.27 12.86
C SER A 51 -14.04 -0.93 12.51
N ALA A 52 -12.81 -0.91 11.98
CA ALA A 52 -12.21 0.31 11.47
C ALA A 52 -12.99 0.78 10.23
N GLN A 53 -13.22 2.09 10.13
CA GLN A 53 -13.88 2.73 8.99
C GLN A 53 -13.35 2.15 7.67
N THR A 54 -14.23 1.74 6.75
CA THR A 54 -13.85 1.20 5.44
C THR A 54 -12.84 2.13 4.75
N SER A 55 -11.61 1.66 4.58
CA SER A 55 -10.59 2.39 3.84
C SER A 55 -10.83 2.29 2.32
N HIS A 56 -10.04 3.05 1.55
CA HIS A 56 -10.19 3.15 0.09
C HIS A 56 -9.00 2.52 -0.64
N ASN A 57 -9.17 2.32 -1.96
CA ASN A 57 -8.10 2.04 -2.90
C ASN A 57 -7.22 0.81 -2.56
N ALA A 58 -7.85 -0.34 -2.32
CA ALA A 58 -7.14 -1.60 -2.16
C ALA A 58 -6.10 -1.83 -3.28
N GLY A 59 -4.89 -2.21 -2.89
CA GLY A 59 -3.75 -2.40 -3.80
C GLY A 59 -2.87 -1.17 -4.03
N GLN A 60 -3.35 0.03 -3.71
CA GLN A 60 -2.57 1.25 -3.87
C GLN A 60 -1.58 1.43 -2.71
N HIS A 61 -0.50 2.18 -2.96
CA HIS A 61 0.53 2.48 -1.97
C HIS A 61 0.04 3.53 -0.96
N CYS A 62 -0.57 3.10 0.14
CA CYS A 62 -1.19 4.00 1.12
C CYS A 62 -0.24 5.09 1.66
N LEU A 63 1.04 4.75 1.85
CA LEU A 63 2.06 5.66 2.36
C LEU A 63 2.49 6.74 1.35
N SER A 64 1.98 6.74 0.11
CA SER A 64 2.15 7.88 -0.81
C SER A 64 1.43 9.14 -0.31
N CYS A 65 0.33 8.97 0.44
CA CYS A 65 -0.47 10.05 0.99
C CYS A 65 -0.43 10.08 2.53
N HIS A 66 -0.38 8.91 3.16
CA HIS A 66 -0.37 8.72 4.61
C HIS A 66 1.05 8.71 5.19
N THR A 67 1.87 9.68 4.79
CA THR A 67 3.19 9.91 5.39
C THR A 67 3.15 11.13 6.32
N ASP A 68 4.17 11.32 7.15
CA ASP A 68 4.28 12.50 8.00
C ASP A 68 4.39 13.77 7.12
N GLY A 69 3.52 14.75 7.36
CA GLY A 69 3.38 15.93 6.49
C GLY A 69 2.72 15.66 5.13
N GLY A 70 2.17 14.46 4.92
CA GLY A 70 1.43 14.10 3.71
C GLY A 70 0.05 14.74 3.61
N SER A 71 -0.65 14.47 2.49
CA SER A 71 -2.00 15.03 2.25
C SER A 71 -3.11 14.36 3.06
N ALA A 72 -2.84 13.23 3.70
CA ALA A 72 -3.81 12.53 4.53
C ALA A 72 -3.77 13.03 5.99
N PRO A 73 -4.90 12.97 6.72
CA PRO A 73 -4.98 13.50 8.08
C PRO A 73 -4.18 12.70 9.12
N VAL A 74 -3.86 11.44 8.82
CA VAL A 74 -3.12 10.55 9.73
C VAL A 74 -2.00 9.88 8.95
N ALA A 75 -0.77 9.95 9.46
CA ALA A 75 0.36 9.20 8.94
C ALA A 75 0.29 7.74 9.43
N PHE A 76 0.56 6.80 8.54
CA PHE A 76 0.66 5.39 8.89
C PHE A 76 2.12 4.98 9.07
N THR A 77 2.37 4.10 10.02
CA THR A 77 3.66 3.41 10.20
C THR A 77 3.73 2.21 9.27
N VAL A 78 2.63 1.45 9.16
CA VAL A 78 2.49 0.29 8.28
C VAL A 78 1.15 0.36 7.58
N ALA A 79 1.13 0.04 6.29
CA ALA A 79 -0.11 -0.11 5.55
C ALA A 79 0.04 -1.03 4.33
N GLY A 80 -1.02 -1.78 4.03
CA GLY A 80 -1.11 -2.56 2.81
C GLY A 80 -2.46 -3.24 2.59
N THR A 81 -2.48 -4.17 1.64
CA THR A 81 -3.66 -4.95 1.24
C THR A 81 -3.29 -6.43 1.21
N ILE A 82 -4.14 -7.27 1.79
CA ILE A 82 -4.03 -8.72 1.60
C ILE A 82 -4.93 -9.10 0.44
N TYR A 83 -4.49 -10.04 -0.39
CA TYR A 83 -5.32 -10.61 -1.44
C TYR A 83 -5.60 -12.08 -1.17
N ALA A 84 -6.79 -12.50 -1.57
CA ALA A 84 -7.15 -13.91 -1.69
C ALA A 84 -6.50 -14.49 -2.96
N THR A 85 -7.22 -15.36 -3.69
CA THR A 85 -6.79 -15.79 -5.03
C THR A 85 -6.96 -14.65 -6.05
N GLY A 86 -6.03 -14.56 -7.01
CA GLY A 86 -6.09 -13.54 -8.06
C GLY A 86 -5.87 -12.11 -7.52
N THR A 87 -6.77 -11.20 -7.86
CA THR A 87 -6.73 -9.77 -7.49
C THR A 87 -7.86 -9.38 -6.54
N THR A 88 -8.52 -10.34 -5.91
CA THR A 88 -9.62 -10.09 -4.97
C THR A 88 -9.03 -9.75 -3.59
N PRO A 89 -9.27 -8.55 -3.03
CA PRO A 89 -8.84 -8.23 -1.67
C PRO A 89 -9.44 -9.20 -0.65
N GLN A 90 -8.64 -9.60 0.33
CA GLN A 90 -9.06 -10.50 1.39
C GLN A 90 -9.57 -9.69 2.58
N THR A 91 -10.81 -9.95 2.98
CA THR A 91 -11.37 -9.40 4.24
C THR A 91 -11.19 -10.43 5.35
N ASN A 92 -11.21 -9.98 6.61
CA ASN A 92 -10.96 -10.84 7.78
C ASN A 92 -9.60 -11.59 7.73
N GLY A 93 -8.62 -11.07 6.99
CA GLY A 93 -7.24 -11.53 7.06
C GLY A 93 -6.53 -10.95 8.28
N THR A 94 -5.56 -11.68 8.80
CA THR A 94 -4.69 -11.24 9.91
C THR A 94 -3.28 -11.02 9.39
N VAL A 95 -2.64 -9.92 9.81
CA VAL A 95 -1.21 -9.66 9.62
C VAL A 95 -0.54 -9.67 10.98
N ARG A 96 0.46 -10.52 11.17
CA ARG A 96 1.33 -10.53 12.34
C ARG A 96 2.69 -9.99 11.94
N ILE A 97 3.23 -9.10 12.74
CA ILE A 97 4.53 -8.48 12.51
C ILE A 97 5.43 -8.90 13.66
N TYR A 98 6.52 -9.60 13.34
CA TYR A 98 7.51 -10.06 14.31
C TYR A 98 8.78 -9.24 14.22
N ALA A 99 9.53 -9.14 15.32
CA ALA A 99 10.88 -8.59 15.28
C ALA A 99 11.79 -9.51 14.47
N ALA A 100 12.57 -8.93 13.55
CA ALA A 100 13.37 -9.68 12.58
C ALA A 100 14.27 -10.75 13.21
N GLY A 101 14.23 -11.96 12.65
CA GLY A 101 15.01 -13.11 13.11
C GLY A 101 14.56 -13.70 14.44
N THR A 102 13.39 -13.29 14.96
CA THR A 102 12.85 -13.76 16.24
C THR A 102 11.38 -14.15 16.11
N ASN A 103 10.82 -14.77 17.15
CA ASN A 103 9.37 -15.03 17.27
C ASN A 103 8.67 -13.99 18.16
N THR A 104 9.27 -12.81 18.35
CA THR A 104 8.70 -11.77 19.20
C THR A 104 7.64 -11.00 18.42
N LEU A 105 6.37 -11.18 18.77
CA LEU A 105 5.25 -10.48 18.15
C LEU A 105 5.27 -8.99 18.54
N LEU A 106 5.30 -8.10 17.54
CA LEU A 106 5.28 -6.65 17.72
C LEU A 106 3.90 -6.05 17.48
N ALA A 107 3.16 -6.58 16.50
CA ALA A 107 1.81 -6.12 16.19
C ALA A 107 0.97 -7.22 15.54
N THR A 108 -0.34 -7.15 15.76
CA THR A 108 -1.35 -7.92 15.04
C THR A 108 -2.35 -6.95 14.45
N LEU A 109 -2.51 -6.97 13.13
CA LEU A 109 -3.45 -6.13 12.39
C LEU A 109 -4.47 -7.02 11.70
N THR A 110 -5.67 -6.51 11.47
CA THR A 110 -6.68 -7.20 10.68
C THR A 110 -7.05 -6.36 9.47
N THR A 111 -7.40 -7.02 8.37
CA THR A 111 -7.91 -6.30 7.20
C THR A 111 -9.31 -5.77 7.47
N ASP A 112 -9.59 -4.56 7.01
CA ASP A 112 -10.93 -3.99 6.99
C ASP A 112 -11.82 -4.57 5.87
N ALA A 113 -13.01 -3.99 5.68
CA ALA A 113 -13.96 -4.41 4.64
C ALA A 113 -13.46 -4.21 3.20
N SER A 114 -12.42 -3.40 2.98
CA SER A 114 -11.76 -3.21 1.68
C SER A 114 -10.56 -4.15 1.48
N GLY A 115 -10.23 -4.97 2.48
CA GLY A 115 -9.08 -5.87 2.48
C GLY A 115 -7.75 -5.18 2.80
N ASN A 116 -7.81 -3.94 3.29
CA ASN A 116 -6.64 -3.17 3.67
C ASN A 116 -6.34 -3.31 5.16
N PHE A 117 -5.07 -3.25 5.52
CA PHE A 117 -4.62 -3.12 6.89
C PHE A 117 -3.73 -1.90 7.04
N TYR A 118 -3.74 -1.29 8.21
CA TYR A 118 -2.88 -0.15 8.53
C TYR A 118 -2.74 0.03 10.03
N THR A 119 -1.66 0.69 10.44
CA THR A 119 -1.50 1.23 11.80
C THR A 119 -0.67 2.51 11.76
N SER A 120 -0.99 3.46 12.63
CA SER A 120 -0.15 4.62 12.95
C SER A 120 0.67 4.41 14.23
N GLU A 121 0.56 3.25 14.86
CA GLU A 121 1.35 2.91 16.04
C GLU A 121 2.79 2.63 15.65
N SER A 122 3.73 3.01 16.51
CA SER A 122 5.15 2.73 16.29
C SER A 122 5.42 1.24 16.43
N ILE A 123 6.25 0.69 15.53
CA ILE A 123 6.68 -0.70 15.55
C ILE A 123 8.19 -0.71 15.70
N ALA A 124 8.69 -1.25 16.81
CA ALA A 124 10.10 -1.13 17.21
C ALA A 124 11.11 -1.48 16.08
N GLY A 125 10.86 -2.55 15.30
CA GLY A 125 11.74 -2.94 14.18
C GLY A 125 11.68 -2.02 12.95
N LEU A 126 10.68 -1.13 12.87
CA LEU A 126 10.53 -0.17 11.78
C LEU A 126 10.96 1.25 12.14
N GLU A 127 11.36 1.49 13.39
CA GLU A 127 11.99 2.73 13.83
C GLU A 127 13.50 2.68 13.65
N VAL A 128 14.13 3.85 13.52
CA VAL A 128 15.60 3.92 13.49
C VAL A 128 16.13 3.63 14.89
N ASN A 129 16.94 2.59 15.00
CA ASN A 129 17.62 2.24 16.24
C ASN A 129 18.69 3.30 16.54
N PRO A 130 18.64 4.00 17.69
CA PRO A 130 19.55 5.09 17.98
C PRO A 130 21.00 4.62 18.22
N ALA A 131 21.21 3.34 18.53
CA ALA A 131 22.55 2.79 18.74
C ALA A 131 23.24 2.45 17.41
N THR A 132 22.48 2.04 16.39
CA THR A 132 23.05 1.60 15.10
C THR A 132 22.84 2.60 13.97
N GLY A 133 21.85 3.49 14.08
CA GLY A 133 21.43 4.39 13.01
C GLY A 133 20.63 3.72 11.89
N PHE A 134 20.29 2.43 12.04
CA PHE A 134 19.53 1.64 11.06
C PHE A 134 18.24 1.11 11.67
N LYS A 135 17.30 0.70 10.82
CA LYS A 135 16.11 -0.03 11.26
C LYS A 135 16.46 -1.51 11.41
N ASP A 136 16.09 -2.10 12.55
CA ASP A 136 16.38 -3.52 12.84
C ASP A 136 15.59 -4.47 11.92
N GLY A 137 14.43 -4.01 11.45
CA GLY A 137 13.54 -4.71 10.54
C GLY A 137 12.52 -5.62 11.24
N VAL A 138 11.61 -6.16 10.43
CA VAL A 138 10.53 -7.03 10.86
C VAL A 138 10.35 -8.20 9.90
N ASP A 139 9.74 -9.28 10.41
CA ASP A 139 9.30 -10.44 9.63
C ASP A 139 7.76 -10.49 9.63
N PRO A 140 7.10 -10.14 8.51
CA PRO A 140 5.65 -10.21 8.39
C PRO A 140 5.15 -11.63 8.13
N GLU A 141 4.01 -11.95 8.72
CA GLU A 141 3.21 -13.15 8.46
C GLU A 141 1.77 -12.73 8.18
N ILE A 142 1.12 -13.40 7.24
CA ILE A 142 -0.30 -13.24 6.98
C ILE A 142 -1.05 -14.56 7.16
N GLU A 143 -2.28 -14.46 7.65
CA GLU A 143 -3.19 -15.59 7.82
C GLU A 143 -4.55 -15.25 7.20
N GLY A 144 -5.05 -16.16 6.37
CA GLY A 144 -6.40 -16.07 5.79
C GLY A 144 -7.47 -16.65 6.72
N PRO A 145 -8.76 -16.42 6.43
CA PRO A 145 -9.87 -16.89 7.26
C PRO A 145 -9.99 -18.43 7.33
N SER A 146 -9.37 -19.16 6.40
CA SER A 146 -9.26 -20.62 6.42
C SER A 146 -8.16 -21.16 7.34
N GLY A 147 -7.35 -20.27 7.93
CA GLY A 147 -6.18 -20.63 8.75
C GLY A 147 -4.91 -20.87 7.92
N MET A 148 -4.92 -20.63 6.61
CA MET A 148 -3.69 -20.71 5.82
C MET A 148 -2.75 -19.55 6.16
N ILE A 149 -1.52 -19.90 6.55
CA ILE A 149 -0.46 -18.97 6.93
C ILE A 149 0.56 -18.84 5.79
N ARG A 150 1.02 -17.60 5.55
CA ARG A 150 2.17 -17.30 4.71
C ARG A 150 3.12 -16.32 5.38
N THR A 151 4.37 -16.72 5.49
CA THR A 151 5.45 -15.86 5.96
C THR A 151 6.12 -15.17 4.78
N MET A 152 6.41 -13.88 4.94
CA MET A 152 7.16 -13.12 3.96
C MET A 152 8.65 -13.45 4.07
N PRO A 153 9.33 -13.81 2.97
CA PRO A 153 10.77 -14.06 3.02
C PRO A 153 11.56 -12.75 3.10
N GLY A 154 12.54 -12.72 3.98
CA GLY A 154 13.48 -11.59 4.14
C GLY A 154 13.03 -10.54 5.15
N ILE A 155 14.01 -9.75 5.62
CA ILE A 155 13.81 -8.72 6.63
C ILE A 155 13.26 -7.45 5.98
N ILE A 156 12.20 -6.90 6.54
CA ILE A 156 11.51 -5.73 6.02
C ILE A 156 11.78 -4.52 6.92
N THR A 157 12.24 -3.42 6.33
CA THR A 157 12.55 -2.18 7.05
C THR A 157 11.62 -1.01 6.69
N SER A 158 10.58 -1.28 5.91
CA SER A 158 9.57 -0.30 5.50
C SER A 158 8.17 -0.82 5.72
N GLY A 159 7.28 0.01 6.27
CA GLY A 159 5.85 -0.31 6.40
C GLY A 159 5.04 -0.13 5.11
N SER A 160 5.68 0.16 3.97
CA SER A 160 5.05 0.33 2.66
C SER A 160 4.79 -1.00 1.95
N CYS A 161 3.94 -1.84 2.51
CA CYS A 161 3.71 -3.18 1.95
C CYS A 161 3.27 -3.12 0.48
N ASN A 162 2.31 -2.24 0.13
CA ASN A 162 1.87 -2.08 -1.26
C ASN A 162 2.87 -1.33 -2.15
N GLY A 163 3.90 -0.70 -1.58
CA GLY A 163 5.01 -0.14 -2.34
C GLY A 163 5.86 -1.24 -2.99
N CYS A 164 5.96 -2.40 -2.34
CA CYS A 164 6.63 -3.59 -2.88
C CYS A 164 5.64 -4.63 -3.48
N HIS A 165 4.40 -4.67 -2.98
CA HIS A 165 3.39 -5.71 -3.25
C HIS A 165 2.08 -5.20 -3.89
N GLY A 166 2.13 -4.12 -4.69
CA GLY A 166 0.95 -3.57 -5.36
C GLY A 166 0.34 -4.46 -6.45
N ASN A 167 -0.64 -3.93 -7.21
CA ASN A 167 -1.46 -4.61 -8.23
C ASN A 167 -0.69 -5.58 -9.16
N GLY A 168 -0.47 -6.82 -8.69
CA GLY A 168 0.04 -7.95 -9.48
C GLY A 168 1.50 -8.34 -9.31
N ASN A 169 2.31 -7.66 -8.47
CA ASN A 169 3.72 -8.03 -8.26
C ASN A 169 3.97 -8.44 -6.80
N GLY A 170 4.59 -9.60 -6.57
CA GLY A 170 5.00 -10.06 -5.24
C GLY A 170 3.89 -10.38 -4.23
N VAL A 171 2.61 -10.25 -4.57
CA VAL A 171 1.50 -10.32 -3.60
C VAL A 171 1.46 -11.66 -2.84
N LEU A 172 1.53 -11.62 -1.50
CA LEU A 172 1.26 -12.80 -0.67
C LEU A 172 -0.25 -13.04 -0.62
N ARG A 173 -0.65 -14.29 -0.93
CA ARG A 173 -2.07 -14.67 -1.12
C ARG A 173 -2.52 -15.70 -0.11
N VAL A 174 -3.56 -15.43 0.66
CA VAL A 174 -4.10 -16.39 1.64
C VAL A 174 -5.52 -16.79 1.24
N ASN A 175 -5.71 -18.08 0.93
CA ASN A 175 -7.00 -18.68 0.59
C ASN A 175 -7.35 -19.91 1.41
#